data_AF-A0A927G3L1-F1
#
_entry.id   AF-A0A927G3L1-F1
#
_cell.length_a   1.000
_cell.length_b   1.000
_cell.length_c   1.000
_cell.angle_alpha   90.00
_cell.angle_beta   90.00
_cell.angle_gamma   90.00
#
_symmetry.space_group_name_H-M   'P 1'
#
loop_
_entity.id
_entity.type
_entity.pdbx_description
1 polymer ?
#
loop_
_entity_poly.entity_id
_entity_poly.type
_entity_poly.pdbx_seq_one_letter_code
_entity_poly.pdbx_strand_id
1 'polypeptide(L)' 'METDEQARKLVEEQLQLETDLVSDDLYEERLNQCKSCPALSGQFTCTHCGCYVEYRAKLAYKTCPYPFNPKW' A
#
# COMPACT_ATOMS: atom_id res chain seq x y z
N MET A 1 -9.17 -1.36 -20.90
CA MET A 1 -8.05 -1.81 -20.05
C MET A 1 -7.66 -0.62 -19.23
N GLU A 2 -8.06 -0.57 -17.96
CA GLU A 2 -7.63 0.51 -17.05
C GLU A 2 -6.12 0.42 -16.88
N THR A 3 -5.43 1.50 -17.23
CA THR A 3 -3.97 1.60 -17.25
C THR A 3 -3.42 1.82 -15.83
N ASP A 4 -2.21 1.34 -15.56
CA ASP A 4 -1.50 1.50 -14.27
C ASP A 4 -1.46 2.95 -13.76
N GLU A 5 -1.44 3.91 -14.70
CA GLU A 5 -1.48 5.35 -14.41
C GLU A 5 -2.79 5.79 -13.75
N GLN A 6 -3.93 5.22 -14.14
CA GLN A 6 -5.22 5.55 -13.53
C GLN A 6 -5.29 5.06 -12.07
N ALA A 7 -4.70 3.89 -11.80
CA ALA A 7 -4.62 3.33 -10.46
C ALA A 7 -3.83 4.23 -9.51
N ARG A 8 -2.67 4.73 -9.94
CA ARG A 8 -1.84 5.63 -9.12
C ARG A 8 -2.53 6.95 -8.83
N LYS A 9 -3.20 7.51 -9.84
CA LYS A 9 -3.94 8.77 -9.67
C LYS A 9 -5.07 8.64 -8.64
N LEU A 10 -5.83 7.53 -8.69
CA LEU A 10 -6.87 7.24 -7.70
C LEU A 10 -6.30 7.08 -6.29
N VAL A 11 -5.15 6.41 -6.14
CA VAL A 11 -4.46 6.29 -4.85
C VAL A 11 -4.08 7.66 -4.31
N GLU A 12 -3.48 8.52 -5.13
CA GLU A 12 -3.11 9.88 -4.73
C GLU A 12 -4.32 10.71 -4.32
N GLU A 13 -5.39 10.70 -5.13
CA GLU A 13 -6.64 11.41 -4.84
C GLU A 13 -7.28 10.94 -3.52
N GLN A 14 -7.24 9.63 -3.23
CA GLN A 14 -7.73 9.10 -1.95
C GLN A 14 -6.83 9.52 -0.78
N LEU A 15 -5.50 9.52 -0.94
CA LEU A 15 -4.58 9.95 0.11
C LEU A 15 -4.75 11.44 0.46
N GLN A 16 -5.16 12.28 -0.49
CA GLN A 16 -5.45 13.70 -0.21
C GLN A 16 -6.65 13.90 0.73
N LEU A 17 -7.55 12.91 0.83
CA LEU A 17 -8.71 12.96 1.74
C LEU A 17 -8.36 12.46 3.15
N GLU A 18 -7.18 11.86 3.32
CA GLU A 18 -6.76 11.23 4.55
C GLU A 18 -5.89 12.18 5.37
N THR A 19 -6.16 12.26 6.66
CA THR A 19 -5.44 13.17 7.57
C THR A 19 -4.35 12.46 8.37
N ASP A 20 -4.41 11.13 8.44
CA ASP A 20 -3.54 10.28 9.26
C ASP A 20 -2.61 9.46 8.35
N LEU A 21 -1.57 10.15 7.86
CA LEU A 21 -0.55 9.58 6.99
C LEU A 21 0.76 9.36 7.76
N VAL A 22 1.48 8.30 7.41
CA VAL A 22 2.84 8.10 7.92
C VAL A 22 3.84 8.98 7.19
N SER A 23 4.95 9.26 7.88
CA SER A 23 6.15 9.89 7.30
C SER A 23 6.67 9.09 6.10
N ASP A 24 7.32 9.77 5.17
CA ASP A 24 7.92 9.15 3.98
C ASP A 24 8.90 8.03 4.32
N ASP A 25 9.73 8.20 5.36
CA ASP A 25 10.66 7.15 5.83
C ASP A 25 9.91 5.85 6.21
N LEU A 26 8.85 5.98 7.02
CA LEU A 26 8.06 4.83 7.46
C LEU A 26 7.29 4.21 6.29
N TYR A 27 6.80 5.04 5.37
CA TYR A 27 6.16 4.57 4.14
C TYR A 27 7.12 3.74 3.28
N GLU A 28 8.33 4.22 3.05
CA GLU A 28 9.35 3.51 2.28
C GLU A 28 9.76 2.21 2.97
N GLU A 29 9.90 2.21 4.30
CA GLU A 29 10.18 1.00 5.08
C GLU A 29 9.06 -0.04 4.93
N ARG A 30 7.80 0.37 5.08
CA ARG A 30 6.63 -0.51 4.89
C ARG A 30 6.58 -1.08 3.47
N LEU A 31 6.83 -0.25 2.46
CA LEU A 31 6.87 -0.68 1.06
C LEU A 31 8.01 -1.66 0.80
N ASN A 32 9.22 -1.39 1.31
CA ASN A 32 10.36 -2.29 1.14
C ASN A 32 10.09 -3.66 1.74
N GLN A 33 9.46 -3.72 2.92
CA GLN A 33 9.02 -4.98 3.51
C GLN A 33 7.95 -5.69 2.67
N CYS A 34 7.05 -4.93 2.03
CA CYS A 34 6.03 -5.49 1.15
C CYS A 34 6.59 -5.98 -0.20
N LYS A 35 7.60 -5.31 -0.76
CA LYS A 35 8.29 -5.72 -2.00
C LYS A 35 8.96 -7.09 -1.88
N SER A 36 9.37 -7.49 -0.68
CA SER A 36 9.89 -8.84 -0.41
C SER A 36 8.80 -9.87 -0.10
N CYS A 37 7.52 -9.51 -0.15
CA CYS A 37 6.41 -10.39 0.19
C CYS A 37 5.97 -11.22 -1.03
N PRO A 38 5.80 -12.56 -0.89
CA PRO A 38 5.30 -13.40 -1.99
C PRO A 38 3.84 -13.11 -2.36
N ALA A 39 3.11 -12.37 -1.51
CA ALA A 39 1.73 -11.95 -1.73
C ALA A 39 1.61 -10.61 -2.49
N LEU A 40 2.72 -10.00 -2.92
CA LEU A 40 2.66 -8.82 -3.78
C LEU A 40 2.47 -9.27 -5.23
N SER A 41 1.35 -8.88 -5.84
CA SER A 41 1.03 -9.12 -7.24
C SER A 41 1.40 -7.91 -8.07
N GLY A 42 2.19 -8.14 -9.12
CA GLY A 42 2.74 -7.06 -9.95
C GLY A 42 3.70 -6.19 -9.15
N GLN A 43 3.40 -4.90 -9.07
CA GLN A 43 4.24 -3.91 -8.36
C GLN A 43 3.49 -3.15 -7.25
N PHE A 44 2.15 -3.16 -7.26
CA PHE A 44 1.35 -2.25 -6.42
C PHE A 44 0.21 -2.94 -5.67
N THR A 45 -0.12 -4.21 -5.92
CA THR A 45 -1.37 -4.82 -5.42
C THR A 45 -1.11 -6.00 -4.50
N CYS A 46 -1.67 -6.00 -3.29
CA CYS A 46 -1.56 -7.14 -2.39
C CYS A 46 -2.64 -8.20 -2.69
N THR A 47 -2.25 -9.46 -2.84
CA THR A 47 -3.19 -10.57 -3.11
C THR A 47 -4.09 -10.92 -1.93
N HIS A 48 -3.75 -10.49 -0.71
CA HIS A 48 -4.57 -10.74 0.49
C HIS A 48 -5.74 -9.76 0.66
N CYS A 49 -5.51 -8.46 0.41
CA CYS A 49 -6.57 -7.46 0.53
C CYS A 49 -7.17 -7.03 -0.82
N GLY A 50 -6.48 -7.29 -1.93
CA GLY A 50 -6.87 -6.78 -3.25
C GLY A 50 -6.70 -5.27 -3.43
N CYS A 51 -6.11 -4.57 -2.47
CA CYS A 51 -5.88 -3.12 -2.54
C CYS A 51 -4.44 -2.77 -2.92
N TYR A 52 -4.25 -1.51 -3.29
CA TYR A 52 -2.93 -0.94 -3.53
C TYR A 52 -2.11 -0.86 -2.24
N VAL A 53 -0.91 -1.44 -2.25
CA VAL A 53 0.01 -1.42 -1.11
C VAL A 53 0.53 -0.03 -0.84
N GLU A 54 0.71 0.80 -1.87
CA GLU A 54 1.11 2.21 -1.75
C GLU A 54 0.08 3.01 -0.96
N TYR A 55 -1.21 2.87 -1.30
CA TYR A 55 -2.28 3.48 -0.52
C TYR A 55 -2.22 3.03 0.94
N ARG A 56 -2.21 1.72 1.17
CA ARG A 56 -2.33 1.16 2.52
C ARG A 56 -1.10 1.42 3.40
N ALA A 57 0.09 1.40 2.82
CA ALA A 57 1.34 1.65 3.53
C ALA A 57 1.43 3.11 3.99
N LYS A 58 0.83 4.05 3.26
CA LYS A 58 0.84 5.48 3.60
C LYS A 58 -0.12 5.84 4.74
N LEU A 59 -1.13 5.02 5.02
CA LEU A 59 -2.09 5.25 6.10
C LEU A 59 -1.52 4.81 7.45
N ALA A 60 -1.46 5.71 8.43
CA ALA A 60 -0.89 5.42 9.75
C ALA A 60 -1.72 4.41 10.55
N TYR A 61 -3.05 4.52 10.49
CA TYR A 61 -3.99 3.60 11.12
C TYR A 61 -4.18 2.25 10.40
N LYS A 62 -3.57 2.02 9.23
CA LYS A 62 -3.66 0.73 8.52
C LYS A 62 -2.40 -0.11 8.75
N THR A 63 -2.64 -1.40 8.97
CA THR A 63 -1.61 -2.43 9.07
C THR A 63 -1.65 -3.38 7.87
N CYS A 64 -0.58 -4.17 7.73
CA CYS A 64 -0.48 -5.19 6.70
C CYS A 64 -1.62 -6.22 6.84
N PRO A 65 -2.37 -6.54 5.76
CA PRO A 65 -3.49 -7.49 5.80
C PRO A 65 -3.04 -8.96 5.84
N TYR A 66 -1.74 -9.23 6.02
CA TYR A 66 -1.21 -10.59 6.05
C TYR A 66 -1.64 -11.29 7.36
N PRO A 67 -2.38 -12.41 7.29
CA PRO A 67 -3.11 -12.97 8.44
C PRO A 67 -2.21 -13.55 9.54
N PHE A 68 -1.00 -13.99 9.21
CA PHE A 68 -0.11 -14.64 10.16
C PHE A 68 0.89 -13.69 10.81
N ASN A 69 1.50 -12.82 10.01
CA ASN A 69 2.57 -11.93 10.47
C ASN A 69 2.54 -10.62 9.68
N PRO A 70 1.79 -9.61 10.16
CA PRO A 70 1.75 -8.32 9.48
C PRO A 70 3.19 -7.81 9.27
N LYS A 71 3.49 -7.40 8.04
CA LYS A 71 4.81 -6.87 7.68
C LYS A 71 5.03 -5.47 8.26
N TRP A 72 3.95 -4.80 8.68
CA TRP A 72 3.96 -3.54 9.40
C TRP A 72 2.63 -3.34 10.13
#